data_AF-A0A934BUY2-F1
#
_entry.id   AF-A0A934BUY2-F1
#
_cell.length_a   1.000
_cell.length_b   1.000
_cell.length_c   1.000
_cell.angle_alpha   90.00
_cell.angle_beta   90.00
_cell.angle_gamma   90.00
#
_symmetry.space_group_name_H-M   'P 1'
#
loop_
_entity.id
_entity.type
_entity.pdbx_description
1 polymer ?
#
loop_
_entity_poly.entity_id
_entity_poly.type
_entity_poly.pdbx_seq_one_letter_code
_entity_poly.pdbx_strand_id
1 'polypeptide(L)' 'MQSYEVQSSPDVTPRVWQNEPSSKNSKTTVGGKTPGTFLVWRVRAVGANDTGEWSDIALCMVP' A
#
# COMPACT_ATOMS: atom_id res chain seq x y z
N MET A 1 -19.46 0.10 3.63
CA MET A 1 -18.44 0.88 4.38
C MET A 1 -17.34 1.23 3.40
N GLN A 2 -16.77 2.43 3.48
CA GLN A 2 -15.64 2.82 2.63
C GLN A 2 -14.33 2.61 3.41
N SER A 3 -13.37 1.94 2.80
CA SER A 3 -12.05 1.66 3.35
C SER A 3 -10.98 1.79 2.27
N TYR A 4 -9.72 1.80 2.67
CA TYR A 4 -8.58 1.85 1.78
C TYR A 4 -7.75 0.59 1.98
N GLU A 5 -7.46 -0.09 0.87
CA GLU A 5 -6.49 -1.18 0.82
C GLU A 5 -5.14 -0.63 0.43
N VAL A 6 -4.10 -1.08 1.12
CA VAL A 6 -2.72 -0.68 0.90
C VAL A 6 -1.93 -1.90 0.50
N GLN A 7 -1.08 -1.75 -0.50
CA GLN A 7 -0.11 -2.77 -0.87
C GLN A 7 1.29 -2.18 -0.94
N SER A 8 2.25 -3.01 -0.55
CA SER A 8 3.68 -2.69 -0.67
C SER A 8 4.41 -3.76 -1.48
N SER A 9 5.48 -3.38 -2.17
CA SER A 9 6.41 -4.28 -2.83
C SER A 9 7.83 -3.74 -2.66
N PRO A 10 8.86 -4.60 -2.52
CA PRO A 10 10.23 -4.17 -2.72
C PRO A 10 10.42 -3.54 -4.11
N ASP A 11 11.37 -2.63 -4.23
CA ASP A 11 11.75 -2.02 -5.51
C ASP A 11 12.60 -2.97 -6.38
N VAL A 12 11.97 -4.09 -6.76
CA VAL A 12 12.56 -5.14 -7.59
C VAL A 12 11.61 -5.48 -8.74
N THR A 13 12.17 -5.98 -9.84
CA THR A 13 11.40 -6.45 -11.00
C THR A 13 11.61 -7.96 -11.17
N PRO A 14 10.55 -8.79 -11.23
CA PRO A 14 9.12 -8.43 -11.15
C PRO A 14 8.70 -8.00 -9.73
N ARG A 15 7.74 -7.06 -9.65
CA ARG A 15 7.17 -6.63 -8.36
C ARG A 15 6.32 -7.73 -7.73
N VAL A 16 6.48 -7.92 -6.43
CA VAL A 16 5.67 -8.86 -5.63
C VAL A 16 4.89 -8.03 -4.61
N TRP A 17 3.58 -7.89 -4.86
CA TRP A 17 2.69 -7.10 -4.01
C TRP A 17 2.29 -7.88 -2.75
N GLN A 18 2.48 -7.25 -1.60
CA GLN A 18 2.05 -7.72 -0.30
C GLN A 18 0.90 -6.84 0.21
N ASN A 19 -0.12 -7.46 0.80
CA ASN A 19 -1.22 -6.74 1.42
C ASN A 19 -0.79 -6.17 2.77
N GLU A 20 -1.10 -4.91 2.99
CA GLU A 20 -0.85 -4.17 4.23
C GLU A 20 -2.18 -3.92 4.96
N PRO A 21 -2.14 -3.57 6.26
CA PRO A 21 -3.35 -3.26 7.01
C PRO A 21 -4.20 -2.18 6.32
N SER A 22 -5.44 -2.55 5.99
CA SER A 22 -6.45 -1.64 5.45
C SER A 22 -6.92 -0.64 6.51
N SER A 23 -7.20 0.61 6.11
CA SER A 23 -7.69 1.65 7.01
C SER A 23 -9.00 2.25 6.50
N LYS A 24 -9.90 2.62 7.40
CA LYS A 24 -11.11 3.40 7.04
C LYS A 24 -10.82 4.90 6.87
N ASN A 25 -9.64 5.34 7.33
CA ASN A 25 -9.18 6.70 7.20
C ASN A 25 -8.25 6.84 5.98
N SER A 26 -8.09 8.06 5.49
CA SER A 26 -7.14 8.40 4.41
C SER A 26 -5.66 8.32 4.83
N LYS A 27 -5.36 7.81 6.02
CA LYS A 27 -4.01 7.60 6.54
C LYS A 27 -3.93 6.33 7.38
N THR A 28 -2.75 5.69 7.35
CA THR A 28 -2.41 4.53 8.17
C THR A 28 -0.89 4.48 8.37
N THR A 29 -0.46 3.80 9.43
CA THR A 29 0.96 3.55 9.71
C THR A 29 1.23 2.07 9.53
N VAL A 30 2.14 1.72 8.63
CA VAL A 30 2.56 0.33 8.38
C VAL A 30 3.93 0.11 9.02
N GLY A 31 3.98 -0.78 10.00
CA GLY A 31 5.22 -1.16 10.70
C GLY A 31 5.79 -2.49 10.21
N GLY A 32 6.90 -2.92 10.83
CA GLY A 32 7.49 -4.25 10.60
C GLY A 32 8.17 -4.43 9.24
N LYS A 33 8.63 -3.34 8.63
CA LYS A 33 9.43 -3.37 7.38
C LYS A 33 10.91 -3.26 7.69
N THR A 34 11.74 -3.84 6.82
CA THR A 34 13.20 -3.83 6.97
C THR A 34 13.76 -2.42 6.72
N PRO A 35 14.44 -1.79 7.71
CA PRO A 35 15.07 -0.49 7.54
C PRO A 35 16.07 -0.47 6.38
N GLY A 36 16.16 0.65 5.69
CA GLY A 36 17.07 0.83 4.54
C GLY A 36 16.58 0.23 3.22
N THR A 37 15.41 -0.40 3.20
CA THR A 37 14.83 -0.98 1.98
C THR A 37 13.98 0.05 1.25
N PHE A 38 14.11 0.14 -0.07
CA PHE A 38 13.16 0.88 -0.90
C PHE A 38 11.91 0.04 -1.14
N LEU A 39 10.78 0.54 -0.67
CA LEU A 39 9.48 -0.04 -0.90
C LEU A 39 8.67 0.87 -1.81
N VAL A 40 7.84 0.23 -2.62
CA VAL A 40 6.88 0.89 -3.48
C VAL A 40 5.49 0.57 -2.99
N TRP A 41 4.70 1.62 -2.90
CA TRP A 41 3.40 1.63 -2.27
C TRP A 41 2.34 1.99 -3.29
N ARG A 42 1.17 1.39 -3.14
CA ARG A 42 -0.05 1.79 -3.85
C ARG A 42 -1.24 1.63 -2.93
N VAL A 43 -2.26 2.45 -3.17
CA VAL A 43 -3.49 2.46 -2.37
C VAL A 43 -4.68 2.45 -3.30
N ARG A 44 -5.77 1.78 -2.91
CA ARG A 44 -7.05 1.88 -3.62
C ARG A 44 -8.20 2.06 -2.65
N ALA A 45 -9.25 2.73 -3.12
CA ALA A 45 -10.49 2.83 -2.37
C ALA A 45 -11.31 1.53 -2.53
N VAL A 46 -11.88 1.05 -1.44
CA VAL A 46 -12.83 -0.06 -1.39
C VAL A 46 -14.14 0.50 -0.86
N GLY A 47 -15.14 0.55 -1.73
CA GLY A 47 -16.51 0.92 -1.40
C GLY A 47 -17.33 -0.28 -0.92
N ALA A 48 -18.63 -0.05 -0.68
CA ALA A 48 -19.53 -1.12 -0.24
C ALA A 48 -19.81 -2.15 -1.34
N ASN A 49 -19.83 -1.71 -2.60
CA ASN A 49 -20.22 -2.53 -3.76
C ASN A 49 -19.10 -2.66 -4.80
N ASP A 50 -18.11 -1.76 -4.77
CA ASP A 50 -17.08 -1.67 -5.80
C ASP A 50 -15.72 -1.33 -5.19
N THR A 51 -14.67 -1.74 -5.88
CA THR A 51 -13.29 -1.41 -5.58
C THR A 51 -12.75 -0.53 -6.68
N GLY A 52 -12.17 0.62 -6.30
CA GLY A 52 -11.56 1.54 -7.25
C GLY A 52 -10.23 1.04 -7.80
N GLU A 53 -9.78 1.72 -8.84
CA GLU A 53 -8.43 1.54 -9.41
C GLU A 53 -7.34 1.84 -8.37
N TRP A 54 -6.16 1.25 -8.59
CA TRP A 54 -4.98 1.56 -7.79
C TRP A 54 -4.49 2.98 -8.08
N SER A 55 -3.98 3.66 -7.05
CA SER A 55 -3.23 4.89 -7.20
C SER A 55 -1.96 4.67 -8.00
N ASP A 56 -1.37 5.77 -8.46
CA ASP A 56 0.02 5.80 -8.87
C ASP A 56 0.93 5.23 -7.77
N ILE A 57 2.05 4.66 -8.21
CA ILE A 57 3.04 4.08 -7.32
C ILE A 57 3.85 5.18 -6.62
N ALA A 58 4.03 5.02 -5.31
CA ALA A 58 4.87 5.89 -4.50
C ALA A 58 6.09 5.12 -3.99
N LEU A 59 7.30 5.61 -4.30
CA LEU A 59 8.54 5.03 -3.81
C LEU A 59 8.96 5.71 -2.50
N CYS A 60 9.28 4.92 -1.48
CA CYS A 60 9.71 5.41 -0.18
C CYS A 60 10.75 4.46 0.44
N MET A 61 11.80 5.05 1.02
CA MET A 61 12.78 4.31 1.83
C MET A 61 12.21 4.09 3.23
N VAL A 62 12.31 2.85 3.72
CA VAL A 62 12.00 2.57 5.13
C VAL A 62 13.10 3.20 6.00
N PRO A 63 12.76 4.11 6.92
CA PRO A 63 13.73 4.75 7.80
C PRO A 63 14.38 3.77 8.78
#